data_AF-A0A847AZQ5-F1
#
_entry.id   AF-A0A847AZQ5-F1
#
_cell.length_a   1.000
_cell.length_b   1.000
_cell.length_c   1.000
_cell.angle_alpha   90.00
_cell.angle_beta   90.00
_cell.angle_gamma   90.00
#
_symmetry.space_group_name_H-M   'P 1'
#
loop_
_entity.id
_entity.type
_entity.pdbx_description
1 polymer ?
#
loop_
_entity_poly.entity_id
_entity_poly.type
_entity_poly.pdbx_seq_one_letter_code
_entity_poly.pdbx_strand_id
1 'polypeptide(L)' 'LRETNTPYLVIKDREEAIRAAINDSRPGDCILIAGKGDEDYQILGQEKIPFSDRKIARKYL' A
#
# COMPACT_ATOMS: atom_id res chain seq x y z
N LEU A 1 12.92 -12.58 6.12
CA LEU A 1 12.14 -12.87 4.90
C LEU A 1 12.72 -14.12 4.28
N ARG A 2 11.90 -15.11 3.92
CA ARG A 2 12.39 -16.29 3.18
C ARG A 2 12.77 -15.79 1.78
N GLU A 3 13.98 -16.05 1.31
CA GLU A 3 14.36 -15.70 -0.07
C GLU A 3 13.60 -16.58 -1.05
N THR A 4 12.76 -15.96 -1.89
CA THR A 4 11.96 -16.67 -2.90
C THR A 4 12.42 -16.36 -4.33
N ASN A 5 13.53 -15.64 -4.53
CA ASN A 5 14.00 -15.11 -5.82
C ASN A 5 12.93 -14.34 -6.63
N THR A 6 11.82 -13.97 -5.99
CA THR A 6 10.76 -13.16 -6.62
C THR A 6 11.19 -11.70 -6.56
N PRO A 7 11.26 -10.97 -7.69
CA PRO A 7 11.56 -9.55 -7.67
C PRO A 7 10.56 -8.79 -6.80
N TYR A 8 11.04 -7.86 -6.00
CA TYR A 8 10.22 -7.02 -5.14
C TYR A 8 10.79 -5.61 -5.04
N LEU A 9 9.91 -4.64 -4.83
CA LEU A 9 10.26 -3.26 -4.51
C LEU A 9 9.82 -2.97 -3.07
N VAL A 10 10.70 -2.36 -2.27
CA VAL A 10 10.39 -1.96 -0.89
C VAL A 10 10.29 -0.45 -0.81
N ILE A 11 9.09 0.03 -0.48
CA ILE A 11 8.83 1.42 -0.15
C ILE A 11 8.30 1.45 1.28
N LYS A 12 8.99 2.17 2.18
CA LYS A 12 8.65 2.19 3.62
C LYS A 12 7.38 2.99 3.89
N ASP A 13 7.18 4.08 3.17
CA ASP A 13 5.98 4.90 3.29
C ASP A 13 4.80 4.23 2.59
N ARG A 14 3.69 4.06 3.31
CA ARG A 14 2.55 3.30 2.82
C ARG A 14 1.79 4.03 1.71
N GLU A 15 1.66 5.34 1.80
CA GLU A 15 0.98 6.12 0.75
C GLU A 15 1.80 6.10 -0.54
N GLU A 16 3.12 6.27 -0.42
CA GLU A 16 4.05 6.20 -1.54
C GLU A 16 4.04 4.82 -2.20
N ALA A 17 3.95 3.74 -1.42
CA ALA A 17 3.86 2.38 -1.95
C ALA A 17 2.57 2.17 -2.78
N ILE A 18 1.43 2.66 -2.28
CA ILE A 18 0.15 2.58 -3.00
C ILE A 18 0.21 3.42 -4.29
N ARG A 19 0.73 4.65 -4.20
CA ARG A 19 0.90 5.52 -5.36
C ARG A 19 1.81 4.91 -6.42
N ALA A 20 2.94 4.33 -6.01
CA ALA A 20 3.87 3.67 -6.92
C ALA A 20 3.22 2.47 -7.63
N ALA A 21 2.48 1.63 -6.89
CA ALA A 21 1.78 0.48 -7.47
C ALA A 21 0.72 0.90 -8.50
N ILE A 22 -0.03 1.97 -8.22
CA ILE A 22 -1.03 2.52 -9.17
C ILE A 22 -0.34 3.09 -10.41
N ASN A 23 0.71 3.88 -10.22
CA ASN A 23 1.45 4.49 -11.33
C ASN A 23 2.15 3.47 -12.24
N ASP A 24 2.58 2.33 -11.70
CA ASP A 24 3.23 1.26 -12.47
C ASP A 24 2.23 0.33 -13.17
N SER A 25 0.96 0.36 -12.77
CA SER A 25 -0.09 -0.49 -13.32
C SER A 25 -0.51 -0.09 -14.74
N ARG A 26 -0.97 -1.07 -15.51
CA ARG A 26 -1.49 -0.91 -16.86
C ARG A 26 -3.00 -1.20 -16.92
N PRO A 27 -3.71 -0.71 -17.96
CA PRO A 27 -5.09 -1.10 -18.17
C PRO A 27 -5.26 -2.63 -18.19
N GLY A 28 -6.11 -3.15 -17.31
CA GLY A 28 -6.36 -4.58 -17.14
C GLY A 28 -5.63 -5.23 -15.96
N ASP A 29 -4.66 -4.54 -15.35
CA ASP A 29 -4.01 -5.03 -14.13
C ASP A 29 -4.93 -4.89 -12.91
N CYS A 30 -4.70 -5.75 -11.90
CA CYS A 30 -5.38 -5.70 -10.62
C CYS A 30 -4.36 -5.49 -9.50
N ILE A 31 -4.59 -4.48 -8.66
CA ILE A 31 -3.76 -4.18 -7.50
C ILE A 31 -4.47 -4.66 -6.23
N LEU A 32 -3.83 -5.58 -5.49
CA LEU A 32 -4.28 -6.02 -4.18
C LEU A 32 -3.50 -5.30 -3.07
N ILE A 33 -4.19 -4.44 -2.31
CA ILE A 33 -3.64 -3.85 -1.08
C ILE A 33 -4.03 -4.76 0.09
N ALA A 34 -3.06 -5.52 0.63
CA ALA A 34 -3.28 -6.53 1.65
C ALA A 34 -2.78 -6.12 3.05
N GLY A 35 -3.36 -6.72 4.08
CA GLY A 35 -2.87 -6.68 5.47
C GLY A 35 -3.76 -5.91 6.44
N LYS A 36 -4.29 -4.75 6.03
CA LYS A 36 -4.97 -3.82 6.94
C LYS A 36 -6.50 -3.98 7.03
N GLY A 37 -7.16 -4.30 5.92
CA GLY A 37 -8.63 -4.37 5.86
C GLY A 37 -9.30 -2.98 5.87
N ASP A 38 -10.46 -2.87 6.53
CA ASP A 38 -11.28 -1.63 6.59
C ASP A 38 -10.84 -0.67 7.73
N GLU A 39 -9.68 -0.90 8.32
CA GLU A 39 -9.16 -0.01 9.36
C GLU A 39 -8.75 1.35 8.78
N ASP A 40 -9.02 2.41 9.52
CA ASP A 40 -8.84 3.81 9.13
C ASP A 40 -7.73 4.55 9.89
N TYR A 41 -6.81 3.81 10.52
CA TYR A 41 -5.66 4.35 11.25
C TYR A 41 -4.40 3.53 10.97
N GLN A 42 -3.18 4.06 10.93
CA GLN A 42 -1.96 3.24 10.98
C GLN A 42 -1.23 3.42 12.31
N ILE A 43 -0.46 2.41 12.72
CA ILE A 43 0.34 2.49 13.94
C ILE A 43 1.74 2.99 13.56
N LEU A 44 2.13 4.14 14.10
CA LEU A 44 3.50 4.64 14.06
C LEU A 44 4.06 4.65 15.48
N GLY A 45 5.03 3.77 15.74
CA GLY A 45 5.52 3.54 17.10
C GLY A 45 4.41 2.97 17.99
N GLN A 46 3.89 3.78 18.91
CA GLN A 46 2.79 3.42 19.82
C GLN A 46 1.50 4.19 19.52
N GLU A 47 1.51 5.09 18.53
CA GLU A 47 0.38 5.97 18.23
C GLU A 47 -0.43 5.46 17.05
N LYS A 48 -1.75 5.61 17.14
CA LYS A 48 -2.67 5.40 16.02
C LYS A 48 -2.90 6.75 15.33
N ILE A 49 -2.42 6.87 14.10
CA ILE A 49 -2.64 8.06 13.28
C ILE A 49 -3.68 7.78 12.19
N PRO A 50 -4.59 8.71 11.84
CA PRO A 50 -5.59 8.50 10.79
C PRO A 50 -4.94 8.13 9.45
N PHE A 51 -5.32 6.98 8.89
CA PHE A 51 -4.81 6.48 7.62
C PHE A 51 -5.71 5.37 7.06
N SER A 52 -6.22 5.53 5.84
CA SER A 52 -7.09 4.55 5.18
C SER A 52 -6.57 4.23 3.78
N ASP A 53 -6.18 2.98 3.55
CA ASP A 53 -5.70 2.49 2.24
C ASP A 53 -6.70 2.81 1.13
N ARG A 54 -8.00 2.66 1.41
CA ARG A 54 -9.10 2.95 0.46
C ARG A 54 -9.16 4.43 0.08
N LYS A 55 -8.98 5.34 1.05
CA LYS A 55 -8.97 6.78 0.77
C LYS A 55 -7.72 7.16 -0.04
N ILE A 56 -6.58 6.59 0.29
CA ILE A 56 -5.32 6.81 -0.42
C ILE A 56 -5.40 6.28 -1.85
N ALA A 57 -5.86 5.05 -2.07
CA ALA A 57 -6.00 4.48 -3.41
C ALA A 57 -6.90 5.37 -4.30
N ARG A 58 -8.05 5.82 -3.78
CA ARG A 58 -8.96 6.73 -4.50
C ARG A 58 -8.36 8.09 -4.85
N LYS A 59 -7.34 8.56 -4.10
CA LYS A 59 -6.66 9.82 -4.39
C LYS A 59 -5.81 9.74 -5.67
N TYR A 60 -5.39 8.53 -6.06
CA TYR A 60 -4.45 8.30 -7.17
C TYR A 60 -5.07 7.53 -8.36
N LEU A 61 -6.34 7.14 -8.27
CA LEU A 61 -7.13 6.61 -9.38
C LEU A 61 -7.83 7.77 -10.12
#